data_AF-A0A5C9E9I1-F1
#
_entry.id   AF-A0A5C9E9I1-F1
#
_cell.length_a   1.000
_cell.length_b   1.000
_cell.length_c   1.000
_cell.angle_alpha   90.00
_cell.angle_beta   90.00
_cell.angle_gamma   90.00
#
_symmetry.space_group_name_H-M   'P 1'
#
loop_
_entity.id
_entity.type
_entity.pdbx_description
1 polymer ?
#
loop_
_entity_poly.entity_id
_entity_poly.type
_entity_poly.pdbx_seq_one_letter_code
_entity_poly.pdbx_strand_id
1 'polypeptide(L)'
;MFFKKFNNAVLWRKIERLRTLIKKEENFKTRSCWKCSKDLNIYDFLSDNYMDYSAEELLALWQNPLLEFHCCECFKHLKRNELEDIANILRLRKCADCDKELDIYQFSKAYQGLNIEELKNVWLNTGKKIFCSKFCRTHFYKSRN
;
A
#
# COMPACT_ATOMS: atom_id res chain seq x y z
N MET A 1 11.46 3.58 0.16
CA MET A 1 10.91 4.87 -0.29
C MET A 1 11.05 4.93 -1.80
N PHE A 2 9.96 4.77 -2.55
CA PHE A 2 9.94 5.13 -3.97
C PHE A 2 9.37 6.54 -4.05
N PHE A 3 10.22 7.52 -4.39
CA PHE A 3 9.72 8.73 -5.02
C PHE A 3 9.29 8.31 -6.43
N LYS A 4 8.01 7.95 -6.61
CA LYS A 4 7.42 7.86 -7.96
C LYS A 4 7.65 9.23 -8.60
N LYS A 5 8.16 9.28 -9.83
CA LYS A 5 8.39 10.54 -10.56
C LYS A 5 7.09 11.34 -10.57
N PHE A 6 6.99 12.34 -9.72
CA PHE A 6 5.82 13.19 -9.60
C PHE A 6 5.69 14.00 -10.90
N ASN A 7 4.59 13.81 -11.62
CA ASN A 7 4.15 14.84 -12.56
C ASN A 7 3.51 15.95 -11.73
N ASN A 8 4.34 16.88 -11.26
CA ASN A 8 3.93 17.99 -10.40
C ASN A 8 2.73 18.75 -10.98
N ALA A 9 2.63 18.92 -12.30
CA ALA A 9 1.52 19.63 -12.93
C ALA A 9 0.18 18.90 -12.82
N VAL A 10 0.16 17.56 -12.85
CA VAL A 10 -1.06 16.77 -12.66
C VAL A 10 -1.50 16.83 -11.19
N LEU A 11 -0.56 16.68 -10.27
CA LEU A 11 -0.84 16.78 -8.83
C LEU A 11 -1.41 18.15 -8.47
N TRP A 12 -0.78 19.24 -8.93
CA TRP A 12 -1.26 20.60 -8.68
C TRP A 12 -2.68 20.83 -9.20
N ARG A 13 -3.03 20.32 -10.39
CA ARG A 13 -4.40 20.39 -10.91
C ARG A 13 -5.40 19.66 -10.01
N LYS A 14 -5.05 18.49 -9.50
CA LYS A 14 -5.91 17.73 -8.57
C LYS A 14 -6.07 18.46 -7.23
N ILE A 15 -4.98 19.04 -6.70
CA ILE A 15 -5.03 19.85 -5.47
C ILE A 15 -5.98 21.04 -5.65
N GLU A 16 -5.86 21.78 -6.76
CA GLU A 16 -6.70 22.95 -7.00
C GLU A 16 -8.17 22.58 -7.20
N ARG A 17 -8.42 21.45 -7.89
CA ARG A 17 -9.76 20.88 -8.01
C ARG A 17 -10.33 20.51 -6.65
N LEU A 18 -9.55 19.82 -5.81
CA LEU A 18 -9.96 19.42 -4.46
C LEU A 18 -10.26 20.64 -3.58
N ARG A 19 -9.44 21.68 -3.62
CA ARG A 19 -9.71 22.96 -2.92
C ARG A 19 -11.05 23.56 -3.31
N THR A 20 -11.36 23.55 -4.60
CA THR A 20 -12.63 24.07 -5.12
C THR A 20 -13.82 23.25 -4.62
N LEU A 21 -13.69 21.92 -4.55
CA LEU A 21 -14.72 21.04 -4.03
C LEU A 21 -14.92 21.22 -2.52
N ILE A 22 -13.83 21.28 -1.74
CA ILE A 22 -13.88 21.51 -0.29
C ILE A 22 -14.57 22.84 0.04
N LYS A 23 -14.29 23.91 -0.70
CA LYS A 23 -14.95 25.22 -0.49
C LYS A 23 -16.47 25.18 -0.72
N LYS A 24 -16.96 24.24 -1.54
CA LYS A 24 -18.39 24.06 -1.81
C LYS A 24 -19.06 23.11 -0.81
N GLU A 25 -18.26 22.40 0.00
CA GLU A 25 -18.75 21.45 0.98
C GLU A 25 -18.97 22.16 2.32
N GLU A 26 -20.24 22.43 2.66
CA GLU A 26 -20.59 23.16 3.88
C GLU A 26 -20.17 22.42 5.16
N ASN A 27 -20.17 21.09 5.12
CA ASN A 27 -19.89 20.23 6.27
C ASN A 27 -18.58 19.45 6.09
N PHE A 28 -17.51 20.13 5.66
CA PHE A 28 -16.22 19.49 5.46
C PHE A 28 -15.67 18.95 6.80
N LYS A 29 -15.66 17.62 6.95
CA LYS A 29 -15.10 16.95 8.13
C LYS A 29 -13.60 17.12 8.26
N THR A 30 -13.16 17.59 9.43
CA THR A 30 -11.78 17.36 9.89
C THR A 30 -11.63 15.90 10.30
N ARG A 31 -10.44 15.34 10.07
CA ARG A 31 -10.13 13.95 10.43
C ARG A 31 -8.86 13.90 11.25
N SER A 32 -8.85 13.02 12.23
CA SER A 32 -7.68 12.66 13.01
C SER A 32 -7.34 11.19 12.80
N CYS A 33 -6.07 10.84 12.98
CA CYS A 33 -5.63 9.46 12.98
C CYS A 33 -6.40 8.67 14.04
N TRP A 34 -7.02 7.57 13.64
CA TRP A 34 -7.79 6.72 14.54
C TRP A 34 -6.95 6.19 15.71
N LYS A 35 -5.66 5.92 15.47
CA LYS A 35 -4.77 5.31 16.47
C LYS A 35 -4.10 6.29 17.43
N CYS A 36 -3.64 7.44 16.92
CA CYS A 36 -2.85 8.39 17.72
C CYS A 36 -3.45 9.78 17.84
N SER A 37 -4.67 9.98 17.31
CA SER A 37 -5.42 11.24 17.33
C SER A 37 -4.72 12.43 16.67
N LYS A 38 -3.60 12.21 15.97
CA LYS A 38 -2.92 13.26 15.19
C LYS A 38 -3.84 13.77 14.08
N ASP A 39 -3.98 15.08 13.95
CA ASP A 39 -4.72 15.69 12.85
C ASP A 39 -4.17 15.27 11.48
N LEU A 40 -5.08 14.93 10.58
CA LEU A 40 -4.77 14.49 9.24
C LEU A 40 -5.10 15.58 8.23
N ASN A 41 -4.23 15.70 7.24
CA ASN A 41 -4.41 16.61 6.13
C ASN A 41 -4.83 15.84 4.87
N ILE A 42 -5.98 16.19 4.32
CA ILE A 42 -6.50 15.59 3.09
C ILE A 42 -5.54 15.75 1.90
N TYR A 43 -4.74 16.83 1.88
CA TYR A 43 -3.76 17.05 0.81
C TYR A 43 -2.58 16.08 0.90
N ASP A 44 -2.17 15.69 2.10
CA ASP A 44 -1.14 14.65 2.29
C ASP A 44 -1.68 13.31 1.79
N PHE A 45 -2.95 13.02 2.12
CA PHE A 45 -3.64 11.82 1.63
C PHE A 45 -3.77 11.80 0.10
N LEU A 46 -4.09 12.94 -0.53
CA LEU A 46 -4.10 13.07 -1.99
C LEU A 46 -2.71 12.85 -2.58
N SER A 47 -1.66 13.42 -1.99
CA SER A 47 -0.29 13.26 -2.48
C SER A 47 0.15 11.80 -2.47
N ASP A 48 -0.20 11.06 -1.42
CA ASP A 48 0.16 9.64 -1.29
C ASP A 48 -0.63 8.72 -2.24
N ASN A 49 -1.88 9.10 -2.59
CA ASN A 49 -2.79 8.28 -3.42
C ASN A 49 -3.12 8.93 -4.78
N TYR A 50 -2.30 9.88 -5.25
CA TYR A 50 -2.65 10.77 -6.37
C TYR A 50 -2.89 10.05 -7.71
N MET A 51 -2.37 8.82 -7.87
CA MET A 51 -2.54 8.03 -9.09
C MET A 51 -3.83 7.23 -9.08
N ASP A 52 -4.33 6.90 -7.90
CA ASP A 52 -5.37 5.89 -7.71
C ASP A 52 -6.76 6.52 -7.60
N TYR A 53 -6.85 7.80 -7.20
CA TYR A 53 -8.13 8.50 -7.03
C TYR A 53 -8.17 9.88 -7.73
N SER A 54 -9.36 10.23 -8.23
CA SER A 54 -9.73 11.61 -8.58
C SER A 54 -9.94 12.48 -7.34
N ALA A 55 -10.06 13.79 -7.52
CA ALA A 55 -10.33 14.71 -6.40
C ALA A 55 -11.72 14.46 -5.79
N GLU A 56 -12.70 14.16 -6.63
CA GLU A 56 -14.08 13.83 -6.26
C GLU A 56 -14.17 12.54 -5.44
N GLU A 57 -13.55 11.46 -5.93
CA GLU A 57 -13.51 10.18 -5.20
C GLU A 57 -12.80 10.31 -3.86
N LEU A 58 -11.69 11.05 -3.82
CA LEU A 58 -10.95 11.26 -2.59
C LEU A 58 -11.75 12.05 -1.56
N LEU A 59 -12.48 13.09 -2.00
CA LEU A 59 -13.38 13.84 -1.11
C LEU A 59 -14.51 12.93 -0.59
N ALA A 60 -15.10 12.10 -1.45
CA ALA A 60 -16.16 11.16 -1.05
C ALA A 60 -15.65 10.15 0.01
N LEU A 61 -14.45 9.60 -0.18
CA LEU A 61 -13.79 8.75 0.82
C LEU A 61 -13.55 9.52 2.11
N TRP A 62 -13.01 10.74 2.03
CA TRP A 62 -12.73 11.56 3.21
C TRP A 62 -13.99 11.88 4.03
N GLN A 63 -15.13 12.09 3.39
CA GLN A 63 -16.40 12.36 4.08
C GLN A 63 -17.11 11.11 4.60
N ASN A 64 -16.72 9.91 4.15
CA ASN A 64 -17.39 8.65 4.51
C ASN A 64 -17.25 8.34 6.01
N PRO A 65 -18.35 8.25 6.78
CA PRO A 65 -18.29 8.04 8.23
C PRO A 65 -17.75 6.67 8.65
N LEU A 66 -17.78 5.67 7.76
CA LEU A 66 -17.34 4.31 8.06
C LEU A 66 -15.84 4.08 7.85
N LEU A 67 -15.13 5.06 7.30
CA LEU A 67 -13.69 4.94 7.02
C LEU A 67 -12.85 5.47 8.18
N GLU A 68 -11.95 4.61 8.66
CA GLU A 68 -10.91 4.94 9.61
C GLU A 68 -9.64 5.36 8.87
N PHE A 69 -9.14 6.55 9.21
CA PHE A 69 -7.90 7.07 8.63
C PHE A 69 -6.75 6.94 9.61
N HIS A 70 -5.58 6.56 9.09
CA HIS A 70 -4.37 6.40 9.87
C HIS A 70 -3.29 7.33 9.32
N CYS A 71 -2.52 7.96 10.22
CA CYS A 71 -1.32 8.70 9.79
C CYS A 71 -0.26 7.72 9.26
N CYS A 72 0.69 8.21 8.47
CA CYS A 72 1.68 7.37 7.79
C CYS A 72 2.46 6.46 8.76
N GLU A 73 2.79 6.94 9.97
CA GLU A 73 3.49 6.13 10.98
C GLU A 73 2.59 5.02 11.54
N CYS A 74 1.36 5.34 11.95
CA CYS A 74 0.42 4.31 12.41
C CYS A 74 0.09 3.28 11.33
N PHE A 75 -0.02 3.71 10.07
CA PHE A 75 -0.23 2.82 8.94
C PHE A 75 0.97 1.88 8.72
N LYS A 76 2.20 2.38 8.82
CA LYS A 76 3.42 1.53 8.76
C LYS A 76 3.44 0.49 9.87
N HIS A 77 3.00 0.86 11.08
CA HIS A 77 2.91 -0.06 12.21
C HIS A 77 1.83 -1.13 11.98
N LEU A 78 0.63 -0.75 11.54
CA LEU A 78 -0.43 -1.71 11.18
C LEU A 78 0.07 -2.72 10.16
N LYS A 79 0.66 -2.24 9.06
CA LYS A 79 1.22 -3.11 8.01
C LYS A 79 2.30 -4.05 8.56
N ARG A 80 3.13 -3.58 9.49
CA ARG A 80 4.17 -4.42 10.12
C ARG A 80 3.53 -5.52 10.96
N ASN A 81 2.55 -5.18 11.79
CA ASN A 81 1.87 -6.15 12.64
C ASN A 81 1.16 -7.23 11.81
N GLU A 82 0.48 -6.85 10.72
CA GLU A 82 -0.15 -7.83 9.82
C GLU A 82 0.87 -8.78 9.17
N LEU A 83 2.06 -8.26 8.80
CA LEU A 83 3.15 -9.11 8.29
C LEU A 83 3.75 -9.99 9.39
N GLU A 84 3.79 -9.51 10.64
CA GLU A 84 4.25 -10.27 11.81
C GLU A 84 3.30 -11.44 12.11
N ASP A 85 1.99 -11.22 12.03
CA ASP A 85 0.99 -12.30 12.16
C ASP A 85 1.20 -13.40 11.10
N ILE A 86 1.49 -13.01 9.85
CA ILE A 86 1.83 -13.97 8.78
C ILE A 86 3.17 -14.67 9.08
N ALA A 87 4.17 -13.94 9.58
CA ALA A 87 5.47 -14.49 9.93
C ALA A 87 5.39 -15.52 11.08
N ASN A 88 4.49 -15.31 12.04
CA ASN A 88 4.24 -16.22 13.15
C ASN A 88 3.64 -17.55 12.67
N ILE A 89 2.89 -17.56 11.58
CA ILE A 89 2.33 -18.78 10.97
C ILE A 89 3.41 -19.49 10.13
N LEU A 90 4.09 -18.75 9.26
CA LEU A 90 5.13 -19.30 8.38
C LEU A 90 6.29 -18.32 8.25
N ARG A 91 7.37 -18.62 8.97
CA ARG A 91 8.51 -17.72 9.10
C ARG A 91 9.34 -17.60 7.82
N LEU A 92 9.63 -18.73 7.17
CA LEU A 92 10.53 -18.79 6.03
C LEU A 92 9.94 -19.63 4.89
N ARG A 93 10.25 -19.23 3.66
CA ARG A 93 10.01 -20.01 2.44
C ARG A 93 11.21 -19.90 1.51
N LYS A 94 11.40 -20.93 0.67
CA LYS A 94 12.48 -20.94 -0.32
C LYS A 94 12.03 -20.39 -1.67
N CYS A 95 12.92 -19.64 -2.31
CA CYS A 95 12.79 -19.25 -3.70
C CYS A 95 12.76 -20.51 -4.58
N ALA A 96 11.78 -20.62 -5.47
CA ALA A 96 11.64 -21.79 -6.34
C ALA A 96 12.75 -21.94 -7.40
N ASP A 97 13.57 -20.90 -7.60
CA ASP A 97 14.63 -20.86 -8.63
C ASP A 97 16.03 -21.08 -8.07
N CYS A 98 16.37 -20.41 -6.96
CA CYS A 98 17.72 -20.39 -6.40
C CYS A 98 17.82 -20.93 -4.98
N ASP A 99 16.74 -21.51 -4.45
CA ASP A 99 16.59 -22.06 -3.09
C ASP A 99 16.91 -21.11 -1.93
N LYS A 100 17.16 -19.83 -2.22
CA LYS A 100 17.36 -18.79 -1.21
C LYS A 100 16.16 -18.74 -0.26
N GLU A 101 16.44 -18.79 1.04
CA GLU A 101 15.44 -18.57 2.07
C GLU A 101 15.00 -17.10 2.11
N LEU A 102 13.71 -16.91 2.24
CA LEU A 102 13.03 -15.63 2.30
C LEU A 102 12.15 -15.61 3.52
N ASP A 103 12.11 -14.46 4.19
CA ASP A 103 11.03 -14.13 5.13
C ASP A 103 9.92 -13.33 4.42
N ILE A 104 8.78 -13.17 5.09
CA ILE A 104 7.62 -12.45 4.55
C ILE A 104 7.92 -10.96 4.28
N TYR A 105 8.87 -10.36 4.99
CA TYR A 105 9.27 -8.95 4.80
C TYR A 105 10.06 -8.77 3.50
N GLN A 106 11.02 -9.67 3.24
CA GLN A 106 11.76 -9.73 1.99
C GLN A 106 10.84 -10.03 0.81
N PHE A 107 9.90 -10.97 0.99
CA PHE A 107 8.91 -11.30 -0.01
C PHE A 107 7.97 -10.13 -0.33
N SER A 108 7.35 -9.51 0.68
CA SER A 108 6.48 -8.34 0.47
C SER A 108 7.20 -7.17 -0.21
N LYS A 109 8.50 -7.00 0.05
CA LYS A 109 9.34 -6.02 -0.65
C LYS A 109 9.61 -6.39 -2.12
N ALA A 110 9.66 -7.68 -2.47
CA ALA A 110 9.79 -8.12 -3.85
C ALA A 110 8.46 -8.06 -4.62
N TYR A 111 7.32 -8.11 -3.90
CA TYR A 111 5.96 -8.12 -4.43
C TYR A 111 5.17 -6.87 -4.01
N GLN A 112 5.74 -5.67 -4.13
CA GLN A 112 5.15 -4.41 -3.64
C GLN A 112 3.81 -4.03 -4.27
N GLY A 113 3.38 -4.72 -5.32
CA GLY A 113 2.07 -4.53 -5.95
C GLY A 113 0.93 -5.31 -5.30
N LEU A 114 1.22 -6.20 -4.34
CA LEU A 114 0.20 -7.00 -3.64
C LEU A 114 -0.20 -6.31 -2.33
N ASN A 115 -1.50 -6.35 -2.04
CA ASN A 115 -2.03 -5.98 -0.72
C ASN A 115 -1.73 -7.09 0.31
N ILE A 116 -2.00 -6.82 1.59
CA ILE A 116 -1.69 -7.76 2.69
C ILE A 116 -2.41 -9.10 2.53
N GLU A 117 -3.68 -9.08 2.12
CA GLU A 117 -4.47 -10.31 1.95
C GLU A 117 -3.96 -11.15 0.77
N GLU A 118 -3.56 -10.50 -0.33
CA GLU A 118 -2.91 -11.16 -1.46
C GLU A 118 -1.55 -11.76 -1.06
N LEU A 119 -0.74 -11.00 -0.30
CA LEU A 119 0.53 -11.47 0.24
C LEU A 119 0.33 -12.71 1.12
N LYS A 120 -0.63 -12.66 2.05
CA LYS A 120 -1.01 -13.79 2.92
C LYS A 120 -1.41 -15.01 2.11
N ASN A 121 -2.29 -14.83 1.12
CA ASN A 121 -2.78 -15.92 0.27
C ASN A 121 -1.69 -16.55 -0.61
N VAL A 122 -0.69 -15.80 -1.03
CA VAL A 122 0.46 -16.36 -1.78
C VAL A 122 1.46 -17.00 -0.82
N TRP A 123 1.77 -16.35 0.30
CA TRP A 123 2.79 -16.79 1.23
C TRP A 123 2.39 -18.08 1.95
N LEU A 124 1.18 -18.14 2.51
CA LEU A 124 0.72 -19.29 3.29
C LEU A 124 0.31 -20.49 2.41
N ASN A 125 0.11 -20.26 1.10
CA ASN A 125 -0.10 -21.35 0.15
C ASN A 125 1.26 -21.95 -0.28
N THR A 126 1.65 -23.03 0.39
CA THR A 126 2.93 -23.71 0.16
C THR A 126 3.04 -24.35 -1.23
N GLY A 127 1.91 -24.64 -1.89
CA GLY A 127 1.87 -25.13 -3.28
C GLY A 127 2.19 -24.06 -4.33
N LYS A 128 2.05 -22.77 -3.99
CA LYS A 128 2.41 -21.67 -4.90
C LYS A 128 3.92 -21.45 -4.92
N LYS A 129 4.51 -21.39 -6.11
CA LYS A 129 5.93 -21.04 -6.30
C LYS A 129 6.14 -19.56 -5.99
N ILE A 130 7.15 -19.26 -5.17
CA ILE A 130 7.57 -17.89 -4.85
C ILE A 130 8.99 -17.63 -5.34
N PHE A 131 9.33 -16.37 -5.57
CA PHE A 131 10.63 -15.99 -6.10
C PHE A 131 11.22 -14.82 -5.31
N CYS A 132 12.53 -14.81 -5.06
CA CYS A 132 13.18 -13.70 -4.36
C CYS A 132 13.28 -12.42 -5.21
N SER A 133 13.07 -12.53 -6.53
CA SER A 133 13.17 -11.42 -7.46
C SER A 133 12.43 -11.70 -8.78
N LYS A 134 12.15 -10.63 -9.53
CA LYS A 134 11.63 -10.74 -10.91
C LYS A 134 12.59 -11.50 -11.83
N PHE A 135 13.91 -11.38 -11.58
CA PHE A 135 14.93 -12.12 -12.31
C PHE A 135 14.76 -13.62 -12.12
N CYS A 136 14.71 -14.10 -10.87
CA CYS A 136 14.51 -15.51 -10.56
C CYS A 136 13.20 -16.06 -11.14
N ARG A 137 12.12 -15.27 -11.08
CA ARG A 137 10.85 -15.65 -11.73
C ARG A 137 11.04 -15.85 -13.24
N THR A 138 11.71 -14.91 -13.91
CA THR A 138 11.91 -14.97 -15.36
C THR A 138 12.84 -16.11 -15.75
N HIS A 139 13.93 -16.30 -15.00
CA HIS A 139 14.91 -17.37 -15.21
C HIS A 139 14.25 -18.74 -15.10
N PHE A 140 13.51 -18.99 -14.02
CA PHE A 140 12.82 -20.25 -13.76
C PHE A 140 11.84 -20.69 -14.88
N TYR A 141 11.11 -19.74 -15.46
CA TYR A 141 10.19 -20.05 -16.57
C TYR A 141 10.91 -20.19 -17.91
N LYS A 142 12.07 -19.56 -18.10
CA LYS A 142 12.88 -19.69 -19.32
C LYS A 142 13.71 -20.97 -19.34
N SER A 143 14.20 -21.44 -18.20
CA SER A 143 15.03 -22.66 -18.10
C SER A 143 14.24 -23.96 -18.23
N ARG A 144 12.91 -23.87 -18.30
CA ARG A 144 11.98 -25.01 -18.37
C ARG A 144 11.13 -25.02 -19.65
N ASN A 145 11.37 -24.07 -20.55
CA ASN A 145 10.90 -24.08 -21.94
C ASN A 145 12.07 -24.43 -22.85
#